data_AF-A0A536T280-F1
#
_entry.id   AF-A0A536T280-F1
#
_cell.length_a   1.000
_cell.length_b   1.000
_cell.length_c   1.000
_cell.angle_alpha   90.00
_cell.angle_beta   90.00
_cell.angle_gamma   90.00
#
_symmetry.space_group_name_H-M   'P 1'
#
loop_
_entity.id
_entity.type
_entity.pdbx_description
1 polymer ?
#
loop_
_entity_poly.entity_id
_entity_poly.type
_entity_poly.pdbx_seq_one_letter_code
_entity_poly.pdbx_strand_id
1 'polypeptide(L)'
;MCGLPLLAKGEPVLPTGSILAVALETDSILLLEHAHAGTTVCVALPVRQRKPLQIDAGRWIDAGGRRRLNSSRRFRRRSSFGAARHSRRRSRRRRGDCRTTGDEHRAEHRGRKNTAGEIEFQQIGRANRSKILHHEHAQLRPSASDLANVFGMVKFYKAARARGIKPIIGCDVWISHDAERDAPHRVLLLCQSREGFLRIADWLTRAYRTNQHRGRAELRREWFSEGTAGVIALSGFAGGDIGHALLQGNARGAQGAASTWASLFPERFYLEVQRAGHAEDDALTAAMVRLGAELALPVVATHPVQFATRDEFRAHEARVCISEGYVLADPRRPKRFTPAQYFLTQAEMAKAFADLPDALANSVAIAQRCNLTIPLGKNYLPAFPTPDGVSLEEHLRSEAQAGLERRLVMLYPNAAERESRRPEYAARLEFEAKTIIQMGYAGYFLIVADFINWAKKNGVPVGPGRGSGAGSLIAYSLGITDLDPLRYTLLFERF
;
A
#
# COMPACT_ATOMS: atom_id res chain seq x y z
N MET A 1 -19.02 -34.60 -26.87
CA MET A 1 -20.07 -33.68 -26.35
C MET A 1 -19.37 -32.51 -25.66
N CYS A 2 -20.10 -31.44 -25.28
CA CYS A 2 -19.54 -30.18 -24.77
C CYS A 2 -18.78 -30.33 -23.43
N GLY A 3 -17.89 -29.41 -23.01
CA GLY A 3 -17.35 -28.25 -23.74
C GLY A 3 -16.89 -27.10 -22.82
N LEU A 4 -15.69 -26.55 -23.09
CA LEU A 4 -15.01 -25.39 -22.48
C LEU A 4 -14.76 -25.36 -20.95
N PRO A 5 -13.54 -25.03 -20.49
CA PRO A 5 -13.32 -24.43 -19.17
C PRO A 5 -13.70 -22.94 -19.19
N LEU A 6 -14.31 -22.42 -18.11
CA LEU A 6 -14.53 -20.98 -17.97
C LEU A 6 -13.23 -20.26 -17.63
N LEU A 7 -12.59 -19.68 -18.65
CA LEU A 7 -11.86 -18.42 -18.47
C LEU A 7 -12.88 -17.34 -18.09
N ALA A 8 -12.83 -16.85 -16.86
CA ALA A 8 -13.63 -15.72 -16.42
C ALA A 8 -13.30 -14.49 -17.27
N LYS A 9 -14.28 -13.99 -18.02
CA LYS A 9 -14.09 -12.89 -18.97
C LYS A 9 -14.03 -11.55 -18.24
N GLY A 10 -12.96 -10.78 -18.48
CA GLY A 10 -13.05 -9.33 -18.56
C GLY A 10 -13.54 -8.59 -17.32
N GLU A 11 -13.00 -8.89 -16.13
CA GLU A 11 -13.03 -7.89 -15.06
C GLU A 11 -12.16 -6.69 -15.48
N PRO A 12 -12.67 -5.45 -15.41
CA PRO A 12 -11.87 -4.28 -15.71
C PRO A 12 -10.83 -4.08 -14.61
N VAL A 13 -9.54 -4.10 -14.97
CA VAL A 13 -8.47 -3.72 -14.04
C VAL A 13 -8.67 -2.25 -13.67
N LEU A 14 -9.18 -2.00 -12.47
CA LEU A 14 -9.46 -0.66 -11.96
C LEU A 14 -8.23 0.24 -12.15
N PRO A 15 -8.38 1.45 -12.71
CA PRO A 15 -7.25 2.36 -12.88
C PRO A 15 -6.67 2.70 -11.50
N THR A 16 -5.38 2.45 -11.30
CA THR A 16 -4.67 2.76 -10.06
C THR A 16 -4.87 4.23 -9.68
N GLY A 17 -5.06 4.48 -8.38
CA GLY A 17 -5.51 5.77 -7.88
C GLY A 17 -4.48 6.90 -7.96
N SER A 18 -5.00 8.12 -7.86
CA SER A 18 -4.24 9.35 -7.67
C SER A 18 -3.51 9.29 -6.33
N ILE A 19 -2.18 9.19 -6.37
CA ILE A 19 -1.34 9.21 -5.18
C ILE A 19 -1.11 10.67 -4.78
N LEU A 20 -1.68 11.09 -3.66
CA LEU A 20 -1.49 12.44 -3.15
C LEU A 20 -0.02 12.68 -2.76
N ALA A 21 0.56 13.77 -3.27
CA ALA A 21 1.82 14.33 -2.79
C ALA A 21 1.57 15.53 -1.85
N VAL A 22 1.87 15.37 -0.56
CA VAL A 22 1.93 16.46 0.44
C VAL A 22 3.38 16.95 0.56
N ALA A 23 3.69 18.17 0.12
CA ALA A 23 5.07 18.60 -0.10
C ALA A 23 5.90 18.78 1.21
N LEU A 24 6.75 17.80 1.54
CA LEU A 24 7.50 17.73 2.82
C LEU A 24 8.94 17.19 2.66
N GLU A 25 9.85 17.71 3.49
CA GLU A 25 11.32 17.58 3.44
C GLU A 25 11.87 16.12 3.35
N THR A 26 12.44 15.66 2.21
CA THR A 26 13.49 14.61 2.13
C THR A 26 14.06 14.35 0.71
N ASP A 27 15.27 13.75 0.63
CA ASP A 27 16.08 13.58 -0.61
C ASP A 27 16.54 12.11 -0.90
N SER A 28 15.65 11.11 -1.10
CA SER A 28 16.00 9.68 -1.40
C SER A 28 14.82 8.89 -2.04
N ILE A 29 14.89 7.57 -2.37
CA ILE A 29 13.71 6.69 -2.78
C ILE A 29 13.50 5.39 -1.98
N LEU A 30 12.29 4.81 -2.12
CA LEU A 30 12.04 3.37 -2.30
C LEU A 30 11.02 3.18 -3.44
N LEU A 31 11.30 2.27 -4.39
CA LEU A 31 10.30 1.67 -5.27
C LEU A 31 9.89 0.29 -4.73
N LEU A 32 8.62 -0.07 -4.87
CA LEU A 32 8.10 -1.41 -4.63
C LEU A 32 7.41 -1.91 -5.89
N GLU A 33 8.11 -2.72 -6.67
CA GLU A 33 7.50 -3.43 -7.80
C GLU A 33 6.50 -4.49 -7.32
N HIS A 34 5.44 -4.66 -8.10
CA HIS A 34 4.47 -5.74 -7.95
C HIS A 34 4.33 -6.43 -9.31
N ALA A 35 4.70 -7.71 -9.41
CA ALA A 35 4.66 -8.45 -10.67
C ALA A 35 3.26 -8.49 -11.30
N HIS A 36 2.22 -8.35 -10.47
CA HIS A 36 0.86 -8.04 -10.88
C HIS A 36 0.29 -6.95 -9.96
N ALA A 37 -0.34 -5.93 -10.55
CA ALA A 37 -1.04 -4.79 -9.94
C ALA A 37 -0.20 -3.78 -9.09
N GLY A 38 0.11 -2.62 -9.69
CA GLY A 38 0.30 -1.34 -9.00
C GLY A 38 1.73 -0.99 -8.55
N THR A 39 2.12 0.29 -8.70
CA THR A 39 3.41 0.83 -8.24
C THR A 39 3.18 1.87 -7.13
N THR A 40 3.57 1.56 -5.89
CA THR A 40 3.40 2.44 -4.70
C THR A 40 4.76 3.00 -4.22
N VAL A 41 4.82 4.25 -3.74
CA VAL A 41 6.06 5.01 -3.43
C VAL A 41 5.87 5.90 -2.15
N CYS A 42 6.86 6.04 -1.22
CA CYS A 42 6.78 6.60 0.19
C CYS A 42 7.73 7.84 0.44
N VAL A 43 7.57 8.89 1.31
CA VAL A 43 8.55 10.02 1.69
C VAL A 43 8.36 10.57 3.10
N ALA A 44 9.40 11.20 3.67
CA ALA A 44 9.46 11.62 5.06
C ALA A 44 8.99 13.05 5.33
N LEU A 45 8.66 13.25 6.61
CA LEU A 45 9.12 14.41 7.38
C LEU A 45 10.40 14.00 8.13
N PRO A 46 11.40 14.86 8.30
CA PRO A 46 12.51 14.60 9.21
C PRO A 46 12.03 14.74 10.65
N VAL A 47 12.26 13.72 11.48
CA VAL A 47 11.82 13.71 12.89
C VAL A 47 12.76 14.56 13.75
N ARG A 48 12.68 15.89 13.59
CA ARG A 48 13.44 16.90 14.36
C ARG A 48 12.71 17.44 15.60
N GLN A 49 11.83 16.65 16.20
CA GLN A 49 11.47 16.77 17.62
C GLN A 49 10.81 15.50 18.16
N ARG A 50 11.51 14.78 19.05
CA ARG A 50 10.89 13.77 19.94
C ARG A 50 10.42 14.44 21.23
N LYS A 51 9.29 15.14 21.16
CA LYS A 51 8.43 15.39 22.32
C LYS A 51 6.99 15.09 21.91
N PRO A 52 6.21 14.35 22.72
CA PRO A 52 4.77 14.41 22.60
C PRO A 52 4.35 15.86 22.85
N LEU A 53 3.55 16.45 21.96
CA LEU A 53 2.79 17.63 22.34
C LEU A 53 1.72 17.14 23.31
N GLN A 54 1.80 17.50 24.59
CA GLN A 54 0.59 17.49 25.42
C GLN A 54 -0.30 18.58 24.84
N ILE A 55 -1.41 18.18 24.23
CA ILE A 55 -2.47 19.09 23.80
C ILE A 55 -3.22 19.45 25.08
N ASP A 56 -2.74 20.49 25.76
CA ASP A 56 -3.41 21.03 26.93
C ASP A 56 -4.72 21.72 26.50
N ALA A 57 -5.79 21.51 27.27
CA ALA A 57 -7.15 21.70 26.80
C ALA A 57 -7.62 23.17 26.87
N GLY A 58 -7.09 23.98 25.96
CA GLY A 58 -7.71 25.25 25.55
C GLY A 58 -7.10 26.51 26.15
N ARG A 59 -6.43 27.29 25.30
CA ARG A 59 -6.50 28.75 25.25
C ARG A 59 -5.97 29.25 23.91
N TRP A 60 -6.79 30.01 23.18
CA TRP A 60 -6.33 30.76 22.01
C TRP A 60 -5.57 32.00 22.50
N ILE A 61 -4.48 32.35 21.80
CA ILE A 61 -3.78 33.63 21.96
C ILE A 61 -3.77 34.30 20.58
N ASP A 62 -4.53 35.38 20.45
CA ASP A 62 -4.47 36.27 19.29
C ASP A 62 -3.26 37.22 19.42
N ALA A 63 -2.62 37.56 18.29
CA ALA A 63 -1.39 38.33 18.24
C ALA A 63 -1.15 39.08 16.91
N GLY A 64 -2.17 39.71 16.33
CA GLY A 64 -1.94 40.70 15.26
C GLY A 64 -1.19 41.95 15.78
N GLY A 65 0.11 42.13 15.49
CA GLY A 65 0.86 43.24 16.10
C GLY A 65 2.30 43.55 15.63
N ARG A 66 2.42 44.27 14.51
CA ARG A 66 3.51 45.22 14.10
C ARG A 66 4.92 45.14 14.75
N ARG A 67 5.93 44.93 13.89
CA ARG A 67 7.29 45.58 13.84
C ARG A 67 8.07 45.85 15.15
N ARG A 68 9.33 45.39 15.16
CA ARG A 68 10.51 46.30 15.07
C ARG A 68 11.78 45.56 14.61
N LEU A 69 12.65 46.24 13.86
CA LEU A 69 14.05 45.86 13.75
C LEU A 69 14.77 46.28 15.03
N ASN A 70 15.82 45.55 15.42
CA ASN A 70 17.07 46.23 15.76
C ASN A 70 18.31 45.37 15.51
N SER A 71 19.45 46.03 15.36
CA SER A 71 20.74 45.38 15.09
C SER A 71 21.59 45.26 16.37
N SER A 72 22.58 44.35 16.38
CA SER A 72 24.00 44.74 16.29
C SER A 72 24.98 43.62 16.67
N ARG A 73 26.25 43.83 16.28
CA ARG A 73 27.51 43.24 16.85
C ARG A 73 27.66 41.70 16.75
N ARG A 74 28.46 41.20 15.81
CA ARG A 74 29.96 41.19 15.73
C ARG A 74 30.59 39.97 16.43
N PHE A 75 31.21 39.09 15.63
CA PHE A 75 32.56 38.58 15.93
C PHE A 75 33.37 38.45 14.63
N ARG A 76 34.71 38.51 14.71
CA ARG A 76 35.58 38.68 13.53
C ARG A 76 36.95 38.02 13.74
N ARG A 77 37.30 37.02 12.92
CA ARG A 77 38.64 36.43 12.64
C ARG A 77 38.40 35.37 11.54
N ARG A 78 38.85 35.44 10.28
CA ARG A 78 39.90 36.19 9.53
C ARG A 78 41.29 35.55 9.51
N SER A 79 41.47 34.54 8.64
CA SER A 79 42.73 34.13 7.97
C SER A 79 42.45 32.95 7.01
N SER A 80 43.22 32.67 5.95
CA SER A 80 43.75 33.51 4.84
C SER A 80 44.52 32.62 3.83
N PHE A 81 44.69 33.09 2.58
CA PHE A 81 45.41 32.42 1.46
C PHE A 81 44.73 31.16 0.89
N GLY A 82 44.98 30.77 -0.37
CA GLY A 82 45.88 31.36 -1.39
C GLY A 82 45.36 31.10 -2.83
N ALA A 83 46.04 31.68 -3.83
CA ALA A 83 45.62 31.64 -5.24
C ALA A 83 46.69 31.02 -6.15
N ALA A 84 46.27 30.42 -7.27
CA ALA A 84 47.13 30.07 -8.41
C ALA A 84 46.32 30.05 -9.73
N ARG A 85 47.01 30.06 -10.88
CA ARG A 85 46.43 30.10 -12.25
C ARG A 85 47.03 29.00 -13.13
N HIS A 86 46.41 28.82 -14.31
CA HIS A 86 46.94 28.12 -15.49
C HIS A 86 46.96 26.57 -15.41
N SER A 87 47.00 25.82 -16.51
CA SER A 87 47.37 26.20 -17.89
C SER A 87 46.49 25.57 -19.00
N ARG A 88 46.82 25.85 -20.28
CA ARG A 88 46.13 25.38 -21.49
C ARG A 88 46.80 24.14 -22.08
N ARG A 89 46.07 23.29 -22.81
CA ARG A 89 46.56 22.71 -24.08
C ARG A 89 45.43 22.27 -25.03
N ARG A 90 45.74 22.17 -26.33
CA ARG A 90 44.85 21.80 -27.46
C ARG A 90 45.59 20.80 -28.38
N SER A 91 44.90 19.75 -28.82
CA SER A 91 45.20 18.98 -30.05
C SER A 91 44.00 18.06 -30.35
N ARG A 92 43.16 18.20 -31.40
CA ARG A 92 43.29 18.32 -32.88
C ARG A 92 43.54 17.00 -33.66
N ARG A 93 42.49 16.56 -34.40
CA ARG A 93 42.49 15.70 -35.62
C ARG A 93 42.89 14.23 -35.40
N ARG A 94 42.53 13.23 -36.23
CA ARG A 94 41.73 13.11 -37.50
C ARG A 94 40.61 12.06 -37.25
N ARG A 95 39.41 12.02 -37.87
CA ARG A 95 39.00 11.81 -39.29
C ARG A 95 39.57 10.57 -40.00
N GLY A 96 38.67 9.68 -40.42
CA GLY A 96 38.82 8.52 -41.31
C GLY A 96 37.40 7.99 -41.64
N ASP A 97 37.17 7.45 -42.84
CA ASP A 97 35.83 7.25 -43.45
C ASP A 97 35.70 5.87 -44.17
N CYS A 98 34.52 5.60 -44.76
CA CYS A 98 34.09 4.39 -45.50
C CYS A 98 33.61 3.18 -44.64
N ARG A 99 32.48 2.47 -44.93
CA ARG A 99 31.85 1.90 -46.17
C ARG A 99 32.53 0.57 -46.62
N THR A 100 31.85 -0.49 -47.10
CA THR A 100 30.46 -0.69 -47.61
C THR A 100 30.06 -2.19 -47.64
N THR A 101 28.76 -2.51 -47.86
CA THR A 101 28.20 -3.78 -48.45
C THR A 101 28.43 -5.13 -47.72
N GLY A 102 27.64 -6.20 -47.92
CA GLY A 102 26.37 -6.34 -48.66
C GLY A 102 25.87 -7.81 -48.78
N ASP A 103 24.56 -7.95 -49.00
CA ASP A 103 23.80 -9.00 -49.72
C ASP A 103 23.59 -10.45 -49.20
N GLU A 104 22.46 -10.98 -49.70
CA GLU A 104 21.62 -12.13 -49.31
C GLU A 104 22.10 -13.51 -49.81
N HIS A 105 21.46 -14.62 -49.39
CA HIS A 105 20.73 -15.50 -50.34
C HIS A 105 19.80 -16.56 -49.68
N ARG A 106 18.86 -17.10 -50.47
CA ARG A 106 17.84 -18.14 -50.15
C ARG A 106 18.33 -19.59 -50.31
N ALA A 107 17.63 -20.56 -49.68
CA ALA A 107 17.04 -21.74 -50.35
C ALA A 107 16.05 -22.54 -49.45
N GLU A 108 15.13 -23.31 -50.06
CA GLU A 108 14.17 -24.22 -49.40
C GLU A 108 14.47 -25.68 -49.74
N HIS A 109 14.01 -26.66 -48.92
CA HIS A 109 13.23 -27.79 -49.47
C HIS A 109 12.46 -28.64 -48.42
N ARG A 110 11.66 -29.60 -48.91
CA ARG A 110 10.54 -30.24 -48.21
C ARG A 110 10.85 -31.63 -47.66
N GLY A 111 10.19 -32.00 -46.55
CA GLY A 111 10.02 -33.39 -46.10
C GLY A 111 8.76 -33.53 -45.24
N ARG A 112 7.95 -34.58 -45.45
CA ARG A 112 6.62 -34.74 -44.80
C ARG A 112 6.38 -36.19 -44.40
N LYS A 113 6.24 -36.46 -43.10
CA LYS A 113 5.65 -37.68 -42.53
C LYS A 113 4.82 -37.31 -41.30
N ASN A 114 3.67 -37.97 -41.12
CA ASN A 114 2.81 -37.79 -39.96
C ASN A 114 3.04 -38.92 -38.95
N THR A 115 3.25 -38.56 -37.69
CA THR A 115 2.93 -39.36 -36.49
C THR A 115 2.36 -38.40 -35.45
N ALA A 116 1.39 -38.86 -34.66
CA ALA A 116 0.58 -37.96 -33.82
C ALA A 116 1.10 -37.91 -32.37
N GLY A 117 0.94 -36.75 -31.73
CA GLY A 117 0.45 -36.75 -30.34
C GLY A 117 1.38 -36.39 -29.19
N GLU A 118 2.43 -35.58 -29.37
CA GLU A 118 3.13 -34.94 -28.24
C GLU A 118 3.32 -33.43 -28.47
N ILE A 119 2.93 -32.61 -27.47
CA ILE A 119 3.11 -31.15 -27.49
C ILE A 119 4.35 -30.83 -26.65
N GLU A 120 5.51 -30.92 -27.29
CA GLU A 120 6.80 -30.58 -26.70
C GLU A 120 6.93 -29.04 -26.58
N PHE A 121 6.77 -28.50 -25.38
CA PHE A 121 7.04 -27.08 -25.10
C PHE A 121 8.56 -26.82 -25.05
N GLN A 122 9.20 -26.69 -26.22
CA GLN A 122 10.61 -26.31 -26.32
C GLN A 122 10.87 -24.87 -25.89
N GLN A 123 11.05 -24.74 -24.57
CA GLN A 123 11.84 -23.77 -23.82
C GLN A 123 12.62 -22.72 -24.65
N ILE A 124 11.95 -21.64 -25.05
CA ILE A 124 12.63 -20.48 -25.64
C ILE A 124 13.43 -19.75 -24.55
N GLY A 125 14.75 -19.92 -24.62
CA GLY A 125 15.74 -18.87 -24.41
C GLY A 125 15.65 -18.04 -23.12
N ARG A 126 16.46 -18.40 -22.12
CA ARG A 126 16.85 -17.46 -21.05
C ARG A 126 17.57 -16.25 -21.64
N ALA A 127 16.88 -15.12 -21.80
CA ALA A 127 17.56 -13.83 -21.91
C ALA A 127 18.36 -13.57 -20.62
N ASN A 128 19.57 -13.04 -20.76
CA ASN A 128 20.55 -13.04 -19.67
C ASN A 128 20.12 -12.24 -18.44
N ARG A 129 20.43 -12.78 -17.25
CA ARG A 129 20.57 -11.99 -16.00
C ARG A 129 21.83 -11.12 -16.07
N SER A 130 21.88 -10.14 -16.96
CA SER A 130 22.81 -9.03 -16.79
C SER A 130 22.38 -8.23 -15.55
N LYS A 131 23.31 -7.97 -14.63
CA LYS A 131 23.12 -6.91 -13.62
C LYS A 131 23.12 -5.59 -14.38
N ILE A 132 21.95 -5.04 -14.71
CA ILE A 132 21.87 -3.67 -15.20
C ILE A 132 22.13 -2.75 -14.01
N LEU A 133 23.40 -2.36 -13.86
CA LEU A 133 23.85 -1.39 -12.87
C LEU A 133 23.45 0.01 -13.32
N HIS A 134 22.16 0.34 -13.23
CA HIS A 134 21.73 1.73 -13.26
C HIS A 134 22.04 2.39 -11.91
N HIS A 135 22.73 3.53 -11.96
CA HIS A 135 22.93 4.39 -10.79
C HIS A 135 21.63 5.17 -10.52
N GLU A 136 20.67 4.51 -9.87
CA GLU A 136 19.35 5.08 -9.58
C GLU A 136 19.41 6.13 -8.45
N HIS A 137 19.74 7.37 -8.83
CA HIS A 137 19.30 8.55 -8.09
C HIS A 137 17.79 8.67 -8.23
N ALA A 138 17.07 8.66 -7.10
CA ALA A 138 15.62 8.51 -7.12
C ALA A 138 14.95 9.17 -5.89
N GLN A 139 13.64 9.47 -5.98
CA GLN A 139 12.91 10.37 -5.06
C GLN A 139 11.55 9.79 -4.55
N LEU A 140 11.36 9.81 -3.23
CA LEU A 140 10.31 9.25 -2.35
C LEU A 140 8.95 10.08 -2.40
N ARG A 141 7.73 9.56 -2.02
CA ARG A 141 6.42 10.31 -1.85
C ARG A 141 5.56 10.13 -0.55
N PRO A 142 4.98 11.13 0.16
CA PRO A 142 4.56 10.99 1.58
C PRO A 142 3.30 10.18 1.91
N SER A 143 2.35 10.09 0.98
CA SER A 143 1.01 9.55 1.22
C SER A 143 0.72 8.42 0.25
N ALA A 144 -0.07 7.44 0.69
CA ALA A 144 -0.70 6.45 -0.19
C ALA A 144 -2.23 6.64 -0.14
N SER A 145 -2.83 6.76 -1.32
CA SER A 145 -4.26 6.99 -1.54
C SER A 145 -4.72 6.18 -2.75
N ASP A 146 -4.64 4.85 -2.63
CA ASP A 146 -5.09 3.94 -3.67
C ASP A 146 -6.61 4.12 -3.93
N LEU A 147 -7.08 3.83 -5.16
CA LEU A 147 -8.47 4.04 -5.54
C LEU A 147 -9.38 2.97 -4.93
N ALA A 148 -10.31 3.40 -4.07
CA ALA A 148 -11.30 2.58 -3.38
C ALA A 148 -10.73 1.35 -2.64
N ASN A 149 -9.44 1.36 -2.29
CA ASN A 149 -8.79 0.24 -1.59
C ASN A 149 -7.61 0.72 -0.72
N VAL A 150 -7.07 -0.20 0.08
CA VAL A 150 -5.87 0.01 0.92
C VAL A 150 -4.88 -1.16 0.80
N PHE A 151 -4.85 -1.86 -0.34
CA PHE A 151 -4.09 -3.12 -0.51
C PHE A 151 -2.58 -2.92 -0.32
N GLY A 152 -2.03 -1.78 -0.74
CA GLY A 152 -0.61 -1.43 -0.54
C GLY A 152 -0.23 -1.09 0.90
N MET A 153 -1.20 -0.79 1.78
CA MET A 153 -0.98 -0.09 3.06
C MET A 153 0.07 -0.75 3.96
N VAL A 154 0.01 -2.07 4.19
CA VAL A 154 0.94 -2.74 5.11
C VAL A 154 2.37 -2.75 4.56
N LYS A 155 2.55 -2.79 3.24
CA LYS A 155 3.86 -2.69 2.59
C LYS A 155 4.38 -1.25 2.67
N PHE A 156 3.56 -0.27 2.29
CA PHE A 156 3.84 1.16 2.42
C PHE A 156 4.24 1.55 3.84
N TYR A 157 3.45 1.20 4.85
CA TYR A 157 3.69 1.54 6.26
C TYR A 157 4.99 0.92 6.80
N LYS A 158 5.32 -0.33 6.43
CA LYS A 158 6.60 -0.97 6.77
C LYS A 158 7.78 -0.28 6.08
N ALA A 159 7.70 -0.08 4.77
CA ALA A 159 8.71 0.57 3.94
C ALA A 159 9.03 2.00 4.40
N ALA A 160 7.98 2.76 4.71
CA ALA A 160 8.04 4.08 5.28
C ALA A 160 8.83 4.08 6.60
N ARG A 161 8.32 3.37 7.62
CA ARG A 161 8.92 3.43 8.96
C ARG A 161 10.36 2.91 8.99
N ALA A 162 10.72 1.97 8.12
CA ALA A 162 12.10 1.49 7.95
C ALA A 162 13.09 2.58 7.46
N ARG A 163 12.60 3.65 6.81
CA ARG A 163 13.38 4.82 6.37
C ARG A 163 13.21 6.05 7.28
N GLY A 164 12.58 5.92 8.44
CA GLY A 164 12.26 7.05 9.33
C GLY A 164 11.12 7.96 8.83
N ILE A 165 10.40 7.53 7.80
CA ILE A 165 9.26 8.24 7.22
C ILE A 165 8.03 8.11 8.12
N LYS A 166 7.24 9.19 8.26
CA LYS A 166 5.86 9.09 8.78
C LYS A 166 4.89 8.74 7.64
N PRO A 167 4.32 7.53 7.59
CA PRO A 167 3.34 7.17 6.56
C PRO A 167 2.00 7.88 6.80
N ILE A 168 1.52 8.61 5.80
CA ILE A 168 0.13 9.10 5.76
C ILE A 168 -0.69 8.06 4.98
N ILE A 169 -1.67 7.45 5.63
CA ILE A 169 -2.59 6.48 5.00
C ILE A 169 -3.88 7.21 4.62
N GLY A 170 -4.32 7.02 3.39
CA GLY A 170 -5.62 7.45 2.91
C GLY A 170 -6.21 6.48 1.89
N CYS A 171 -7.36 6.86 1.35
CA CYS A 171 -8.00 6.21 0.23
C CYS A 171 -8.71 7.28 -0.60
N ASP A 172 -8.50 7.26 -1.91
CA ASP A 172 -9.25 8.08 -2.86
C ASP A 172 -10.54 7.31 -3.19
N VAL A 173 -11.72 7.81 -2.84
CA VAL A 173 -12.99 7.05 -2.87
C VAL A 173 -13.96 7.59 -3.91
N TRP A 174 -14.66 6.67 -4.58
CA TRP A 174 -15.84 6.99 -5.37
C TRP A 174 -17.02 7.32 -4.44
N ILE A 175 -17.69 8.43 -4.71
CA ILE A 175 -18.98 8.78 -4.10
C ILE A 175 -20.08 8.57 -5.14
N SER A 176 -21.08 7.75 -4.81
CA SER A 176 -22.22 7.49 -5.69
C SER A 176 -23.00 8.77 -5.99
N HIS A 177 -23.20 9.01 -7.28
CA HIS A 177 -24.01 10.10 -7.81
C HIS A 177 -25.34 9.52 -8.32
N ASP A 178 -26.38 9.54 -7.50
CA ASP A 178 -27.62 8.81 -7.82
C ASP A 178 -28.46 9.47 -8.94
N ALA A 179 -28.16 10.72 -9.34
CA ALA A 179 -28.76 11.37 -10.50
C ALA A 179 -28.09 10.98 -11.83
N GLU A 180 -26.77 10.77 -11.85
CA GLU A 180 -26.02 10.27 -13.00
C GLU A 180 -25.08 9.13 -12.57
N ARG A 181 -25.64 7.92 -12.43
CA ARG A 181 -24.95 6.79 -11.78
C ARG A 181 -23.67 6.32 -12.49
N ASP A 182 -23.52 6.63 -13.77
CA ASP A 182 -22.30 6.34 -14.52
C ASP A 182 -21.17 7.36 -14.30
N ALA A 183 -21.48 8.53 -13.72
CA ALA A 183 -20.55 9.61 -13.38
C ALA A 183 -20.44 9.84 -11.86
N PRO A 184 -19.90 8.87 -11.08
CA PRO A 184 -19.65 9.04 -9.66
C PRO A 184 -18.55 10.09 -9.39
N HIS A 185 -18.67 10.80 -8.27
CA HIS A 185 -17.69 11.80 -7.84
C HIS A 185 -16.52 11.16 -7.07
N ARG A 186 -15.51 11.97 -6.73
CA ARG A 186 -14.32 11.58 -5.98
C ARG A 186 -14.15 12.44 -4.73
N VAL A 187 -13.73 11.81 -3.64
CA VAL A 187 -13.32 12.46 -2.38
C VAL A 187 -12.09 11.74 -1.87
N LEU A 188 -11.09 12.45 -1.37
CA LEU A 188 -9.90 11.85 -0.78
C LEU A 188 -10.02 11.84 0.75
N LEU A 189 -10.06 10.64 1.33
CA LEU A 189 -10.15 10.42 2.78
C LEU A 189 -8.77 10.07 3.35
N LEU A 190 -8.36 10.76 4.41
CA LEU A 190 -7.07 10.57 5.10
C LEU A 190 -7.30 10.12 6.55
N CYS A 191 -6.52 9.13 7.00
CA CYS A 191 -6.55 8.62 8.35
C CYS A 191 -5.89 9.64 9.31
N GLN A 192 -6.68 10.36 10.10
CA GLN A 192 -6.17 11.18 11.20
C GLN A 192 -5.69 10.29 12.36
N SER A 193 -6.45 9.23 12.68
CA SER A 193 -6.21 8.34 13.82
C SER A 193 -6.48 6.86 13.48
N ARG A 194 -6.28 5.96 14.47
CA ARG A 194 -6.66 4.53 14.36
C ARG A 194 -8.17 4.34 14.19
N GLU A 195 -8.98 5.17 14.83
CA GLU A 195 -10.45 5.15 14.71
C GLU A 195 -10.87 5.46 13.27
N GLY A 196 -10.32 6.54 12.69
CA GLY A 196 -10.60 6.91 11.29
C GLY A 196 -10.13 5.88 10.28
N PHE A 197 -9.03 5.17 10.55
CA PHE A 197 -8.61 4.02 9.74
C PHE A 197 -9.62 2.86 9.80
N LEU A 198 -10.10 2.49 11.00
CA LEU A 198 -11.12 1.45 11.16
C LEU A 198 -12.44 1.85 10.47
N ARG A 199 -12.82 3.14 10.55
CA ARG A 199 -13.90 3.74 9.76
C ARG A 199 -13.67 3.52 8.26
N ILE A 200 -12.58 4.05 7.67
CA ILE A 200 -12.33 3.95 6.22
C ILE A 200 -12.38 2.49 5.75
N ALA A 201 -11.77 1.56 6.50
CA ALA A 201 -11.83 0.12 6.19
C ALA A 201 -13.28 -0.42 6.17
N ASP A 202 -14.16 0.02 7.07
CA ASP A 202 -15.57 -0.36 7.10
C ASP A 202 -16.40 0.26 5.96
N TRP A 203 -16.23 1.56 5.62
CA TRP A 203 -16.93 2.13 4.44
C TRP A 203 -16.52 1.42 3.15
N LEU A 204 -15.23 1.10 2.98
CA LEU A 204 -14.74 0.34 1.83
C LEU A 204 -15.32 -1.09 1.81
N THR A 205 -15.33 -1.77 2.96
CA THR A 205 -15.91 -3.12 3.08
C THR A 205 -17.40 -3.11 2.75
N ARG A 206 -18.16 -2.11 3.23
CA ARG A 206 -19.58 -1.93 2.90
C ARG A 206 -19.79 -1.61 1.42
N ALA A 207 -18.99 -0.72 0.83
CA ALA A 207 -19.05 -0.40 -0.59
C ALA A 207 -18.86 -1.64 -1.48
N TYR A 208 -17.81 -2.45 -1.22
CA TYR A 208 -17.58 -3.71 -1.92
C TYR A 208 -18.68 -4.75 -1.69
N ARG A 209 -19.34 -4.76 -0.52
CA ARG A 209 -20.40 -5.73 -0.20
C ARG A 209 -21.81 -5.32 -0.65
N THR A 210 -22.13 -4.03 -0.75
CA THR A 210 -23.53 -3.56 -0.87
C THR A 210 -23.76 -2.41 -1.87
N ASN A 211 -22.74 -1.80 -2.46
CA ASN A 211 -22.90 -0.67 -3.40
C ASN A 211 -21.80 -0.68 -4.48
N GLN A 212 -21.70 -1.79 -5.21
CA GLN A 212 -20.88 -1.87 -6.41
C GLN A 212 -21.66 -1.45 -7.66
N HIS A 213 -21.04 -0.65 -8.53
CA HIS A 213 -21.56 -0.34 -9.87
C HIS A 213 -20.46 -0.52 -10.92
N ARG A 214 -20.72 -1.35 -11.95
CA ARG A 214 -19.75 -1.76 -12.99
C ARG A 214 -18.36 -2.14 -12.43
N GLY A 215 -18.31 -2.90 -11.33
CA GLY A 215 -17.07 -3.35 -10.67
C GLY A 215 -16.35 -2.29 -9.83
N ARG A 216 -16.87 -1.06 -9.74
CA ARG A 216 -16.39 -0.04 -8.78
C ARG A 216 -17.16 -0.19 -7.47
N ALA A 217 -16.45 -0.27 -6.36
CA ALA A 217 -17.04 -0.04 -5.04
C ALA A 217 -17.22 1.47 -4.82
N GLU A 218 -18.43 1.90 -4.49
CA GLU A 218 -18.78 3.31 -4.31
C GLU A 218 -19.35 3.54 -2.89
N LEU A 219 -19.01 4.67 -2.27
CA LEU A 219 -19.57 5.10 -0.98
C LEU A 219 -20.80 5.97 -1.23
N ARG A 220 -21.79 5.93 -0.34
CA ARG A 220 -22.96 6.82 -0.40
C ARG A 220 -22.80 7.97 0.60
N ARG A 221 -23.22 9.20 0.26
CA ARG A 221 -22.93 10.41 1.07
C ARG A 221 -23.62 10.36 2.45
N GLU A 222 -24.76 9.68 2.54
CA GLU A 222 -25.50 9.44 3.77
C GLU A 222 -24.70 8.61 4.79
N TRP A 223 -23.81 7.70 4.38
CA TRP A 223 -23.01 6.88 5.31
C TRP A 223 -22.01 7.69 6.14
N PHE A 224 -21.71 8.94 5.75
CA PHE A 224 -20.85 9.83 6.52
C PHE A 224 -21.56 10.42 7.74
N SER A 225 -22.90 10.45 7.75
CA SER A 225 -23.69 10.87 8.92
C SER A 225 -23.61 9.90 10.10
N GLU A 226 -23.20 8.66 9.85
CA GLU A 226 -22.95 7.62 10.86
C GLU A 226 -21.67 7.90 11.68
N GLY A 227 -20.82 8.83 11.23
CA GLY A 227 -19.68 9.34 11.99
C GLY A 227 -18.40 9.52 11.17
N THR A 228 -17.71 10.65 11.35
CA THR A 228 -16.45 11.01 10.66
C THR A 228 -15.26 11.22 11.60
N ALA A 229 -15.35 10.67 12.82
CA ALA A 229 -14.29 10.78 13.82
C ALA A 229 -12.97 10.18 13.31
N GLY A 230 -11.87 10.91 13.53
CA GLY A 230 -10.54 10.49 13.08
C GLY A 230 -10.30 10.48 11.56
N VAL A 231 -11.21 11.01 10.73
CA VAL A 231 -11.03 11.11 9.27
C VAL A 231 -10.97 12.58 8.85
N ILE A 232 -10.01 12.90 7.98
CA ILE A 232 -9.91 14.17 7.24
C ILE A 232 -10.35 13.92 5.79
N ALA A 233 -11.08 14.86 5.19
CA ALA A 233 -11.62 14.75 3.83
C ALA A 233 -11.19 15.93 2.95
N LEU A 234 -10.74 15.64 1.74
CA LEU A 234 -10.35 16.59 0.70
C LEU A 234 -11.32 16.47 -0.48
N SER A 235 -11.69 17.61 -1.08
CA SER A 235 -12.82 17.69 -2.01
C SER A 235 -12.68 16.95 -3.36
N GLY A 236 -11.53 16.35 -3.69
CA GLY A 236 -11.33 15.62 -4.95
C GLY A 236 -11.16 16.49 -6.19
N PHE A 237 -10.99 17.81 -6.01
CA PHE A 237 -10.83 18.82 -7.06
C PHE A 237 -11.86 18.63 -8.21
N ALA A 238 -11.42 18.54 -9.47
CA ALA A 238 -12.27 18.36 -10.65
C ALA A 238 -13.07 17.04 -10.66
N GLY A 239 -12.61 16.02 -9.93
CA GLY A 239 -13.36 14.76 -9.75
C GLY A 239 -14.46 14.85 -8.68
N GLY A 240 -14.41 15.86 -7.81
CA GLY A 240 -15.39 16.10 -6.75
C GLY A 240 -16.72 16.65 -7.25
N ASP A 241 -17.76 16.52 -6.43
CA ASP A 241 -19.07 17.12 -6.68
C ASP A 241 -19.00 18.65 -6.74
N ILE A 242 -18.23 19.26 -5.83
CA ILE A 242 -17.96 20.71 -5.81
C ILE A 242 -17.27 21.15 -7.10
N GLY A 243 -16.20 20.46 -7.51
CA GLY A 243 -15.45 20.84 -8.70
C GLY A 243 -16.23 20.65 -10.00
N HIS A 244 -16.95 19.53 -10.10
CA HIS A 244 -17.88 19.26 -11.21
C HIS A 244 -18.96 20.36 -11.33
N ALA A 245 -19.58 20.77 -10.21
CA ALA A 245 -20.56 21.85 -10.20
C ALA A 245 -19.94 23.22 -10.57
N LEU A 246 -18.71 23.52 -10.14
CA LEU A 246 -18.00 24.75 -10.53
C LEU A 246 -17.66 24.77 -12.04
N LEU A 247 -17.22 23.65 -12.62
CA LEU A 247 -16.95 23.52 -14.06
C LEU A 247 -18.21 23.69 -14.91
N GLN A 248 -19.39 23.33 -14.39
CA GLN A 248 -20.70 23.57 -15.01
C GLN A 248 -21.24 25.00 -14.78
N GLY A 249 -20.52 25.87 -14.06
CA GLY A 249 -20.98 27.20 -13.67
C GLY A 249 -22.05 27.20 -12.56
N ASN A 250 -22.38 26.04 -11.98
CA ASN A 250 -23.38 25.89 -10.93
C ASN A 250 -22.79 26.23 -9.54
N ALA A 251 -22.48 27.52 -9.34
CA ALA A 251 -21.90 28.03 -8.09
C ALA A 251 -22.77 27.71 -6.86
N ARG A 252 -24.11 27.77 -6.99
CA ARG A 252 -25.03 27.44 -5.89
C ARG A 252 -25.00 25.96 -5.51
N GLY A 253 -24.88 25.06 -6.49
CA GLY A 253 -24.67 23.63 -6.27
C GLY A 253 -23.34 23.34 -5.57
N ALA A 254 -22.26 23.97 -6.04
CA ALA A 254 -20.94 23.88 -5.41
C ALA A 254 -20.94 24.36 -3.94
N GLN A 255 -21.61 25.48 -3.66
CA GLN A 255 -21.76 26.02 -2.31
C GLN A 255 -22.55 25.07 -1.39
N GLY A 256 -23.65 24.48 -1.88
CA GLY A 256 -24.41 23.48 -1.13
C GLY A 256 -23.61 22.21 -0.83
N ALA A 257 -22.87 21.69 -1.82
CA ALA A 257 -22.01 20.52 -1.66
C ALA A 257 -20.88 20.79 -0.65
N ALA A 258 -20.18 21.92 -0.76
CA ALA A 258 -19.11 22.31 0.16
C ALA A 258 -19.62 22.48 1.60
N SER A 259 -20.78 23.12 1.78
CA SER A 259 -21.42 23.28 3.10
C SER A 259 -21.82 21.91 3.70
N THR A 260 -22.28 20.98 2.86
CA THR A 260 -22.65 19.62 3.28
C THR A 260 -21.42 18.85 3.77
N TRP A 261 -20.32 18.85 3.00
CA TRP A 261 -19.09 18.18 3.40
C TRP A 261 -18.43 18.82 4.64
N ALA A 262 -18.47 20.14 4.76
CA ALA A 262 -17.99 20.84 5.96
C ALA A 262 -18.80 20.45 7.22
N SER A 263 -20.12 20.29 7.10
CA SER A 263 -20.99 19.82 8.19
C SER A 263 -20.72 18.36 8.56
N LEU A 264 -20.40 17.51 7.58
CA LEU A 264 -20.02 16.11 7.82
C LEU A 264 -18.62 15.97 8.45
N PHE A 265 -17.69 16.87 8.10
CA PHE A 265 -16.30 16.85 8.57
C PHE A 265 -15.89 18.18 9.22
N PRO A 266 -16.48 18.55 10.39
CA PRO A 266 -16.19 19.81 11.05
C PRO A 266 -14.70 19.92 11.40
N GLU A 267 -14.08 21.04 11.02
CA GLU A 267 -12.63 21.30 11.10
C GLU A 267 -11.73 20.27 10.38
N ARG A 268 -12.31 19.36 9.59
CA ARG A 268 -11.63 18.22 8.96
C ARG A 268 -11.90 18.13 7.45
N PHE A 269 -12.74 19.00 6.90
CA PHE A 269 -12.91 19.20 5.45
C PHE A 269 -11.92 20.25 4.92
N TYR A 270 -11.38 19.99 3.73
CA TYR A 270 -10.53 20.92 2.99
C TYR A 270 -10.95 20.98 1.52
N LEU A 271 -10.97 22.18 0.94
CA LEU A 271 -11.12 22.37 -0.50
C LEU A 271 -9.78 22.08 -1.18
N GLU A 272 -9.76 21.08 -2.04
CA GLU A 272 -8.58 20.65 -2.78
C GLU A 272 -8.37 21.52 -4.03
N VAL A 273 -7.12 21.91 -4.30
CA VAL A 273 -6.71 22.58 -5.55
C VAL A 273 -5.50 21.88 -6.16
N GLN A 274 -5.49 21.77 -7.50
CA GLN A 274 -4.47 21.06 -8.28
C GLN A 274 -4.07 21.90 -9.51
N ARG A 275 -2.81 21.77 -9.91
CA ARG A 275 -2.25 22.32 -11.16
C ARG A 275 -1.50 21.21 -11.89
N ALA A 276 -2.26 20.25 -12.39
CA ALA A 276 -1.79 19.04 -13.06
C ALA A 276 -1.59 19.21 -14.58
N GLY A 277 -1.81 20.39 -15.14
CA GLY A 277 -1.62 20.70 -16.57
C GLY A 277 -2.83 20.40 -17.45
N HIS A 278 -4.03 20.33 -16.87
CA HIS A 278 -5.29 20.39 -17.62
C HIS A 278 -5.61 21.86 -17.98
N ALA A 279 -6.50 22.09 -18.95
CA ALA A 279 -6.81 23.44 -19.42
C ALA A 279 -7.67 24.24 -18.42
N GLU A 280 -8.42 23.51 -17.61
CA GLU A 280 -9.38 23.98 -16.61
C GLU A 280 -8.77 24.22 -15.22
N ASP A 281 -7.53 23.74 -14.96
CA ASP A 281 -6.91 23.71 -13.62
C ASP A 281 -6.85 25.09 -12.93
N ASP A 282 -6.38 26.12 -13.63
CA ASP A 282 -6.24 27.47 -13.06
C ASP A 282 -7.60 28.14 -12.81
N ALA A 283 -8.56 27.95 -13.72
CA ALA A 283 -9.90 28.49 -13.59
C ALA A 283 -10.66 27.82 -12.43
N LEU A 284 -10.54 26.50 -12.29
CA LEU A 284 -11.13 25.75 -11.20
C LEU A 284 -10.43 26.03 -9.86
N THR A 285 -9.11 26.17 -9.86
CA THR A 285 -8.33 26.59 -8.67
C THR A 285 -8.79 27.96 -8.17
N ALA A 286 -8.91 28.95 -9.07
CA ALA A 286 -9.43 30.27 -8.70
C ALA A 286 -10.87 30.21 -8.17
N ALA A 287 -11.73 29.37 -8.75
CA ALA A 287 -13.11 29.18 -8.28
C ALA A 287 -13.18 28.50 -6.90
N MET A 288 -12.38 27.45 -6.66
CA MET A 288 -12.25 26.79 -5.35
C MET A 288 -11.71 27.74 -4.28
N VAL A 289 -10.74 28.59 -4.60
CA VAL A 289 -10.18 29.58 -3.66
C VAL A 289 -11.21 30.63 -3.26
N ARG A 290 -12.01 31.15 -4.21
CA ARG A 290 -13.13 32.04 -3.84
C ARG A 290 -14.15 31.32 -2.97
N LEU A 291 -14.56 30.10 -3.33
CA LEU A 291 -15.53 29.33 -2.56
C LEU A 291 -15.04 29.04 -1.12
N GLY A 292 -13.73 28.83 -0.95
CA GLY A 292 -13.08 28.74 0.36
C GLY A 292 -13.19 30.03 1.17
N ALA A 293 -12.95 31.19 0.55
CA ALA A 293 -13.13 32.49 1.21
C ALA A 293 -14.62 32.79 1.53
N GLU A 294 -15.54 32.47 0.61
CA GLU A 294 -16.99 32.67 0.74
C GLU A 294 -17.61 31.80 1.86
N LEU A 295 -17.05 30.62 2.14
CA LEU A 295 -17.52 29.67 3.17
C LEU A 295 -16.59 29.53 4.39
N ALA A 296 -15.52 30.32 4.47
CA ALA A 296 -14.43 30.19 5.46
C ALA A 296 -13.82 28.77 5.55
N LEU A 297 -13.75 28.05 4.43
CA LEU A 297 -13.18 26.70 4.34
C LEU A 297 -11.70 26.73 3.96
N PRO A 298 -10.83 25.93 4.61
CA PRO A 298 -9.41 25.89 4.32
C PRO A 298 -9.14 25.22 2.97
N VAL A 299 -8.29 25.84 2.15
CA VAL A 299 -7.84 25.31 0.86
C VAL A 299 -6.53 24.53 1.05
N VAL A 300 -6.34 23.41 0.35
CA VAL A 300 -5.10 22.62 0.34
C VAL A 300 -4.61 22.37 -1.09
N ALA A 301 -3.33 22.66 -1.33
CA ALA A 301 -2.66 22.40 -2.59
C ALA A 301 -2.20 20.93 -2.65
N THR A 302 -2.48 20.28 -3.76
CA THR A 302 -2.26 18.85 -3.99
C THR A 302 -1.77 18.60 -5.41
N HIS A 303 -1.31 17.37 -5.67
CA HIS A 303 -0.96 16.93 -7.02
C HIS A 303 -1.42 15.48 -7.23
N PRO A 304 -2.21 15.16 -8.27
CA PRO A 304 -2.79 13.84 -8.50
C PRO A 304 -1.79 12.90 -9.19
N VAL A 305 -0.75 12.47 -8.47
CA VAL A 305 0.39 11.73 -9.04
C VAL A 305 -0.01 10.32 -9.51
N GLN A 306 0.43 9.95 -10.71
CA GLN A 306 0.14 8.66 -11.36
C GLN A 306 1.39 7.79 -11.60
N PHE A 307 2.57 8.40 -11.80
CA PHE A 307 3.81 7.72 -12.19
C PHE A 307 5.05 8.38 -11.55
N ALA A 308 6.17 7.68 -11.39
CA ALA A 308 7.28 8.17 -10.55
C ALA A 308 8.01 9.34 -11.20
N THR A 309 8.50 9.14 -12.43
CA THR A 309 9.23 10.14 -13.22
C THR A 309 8.46 10.57 -14.46
N ARG A 310 8.73 11.78 -14.98
CA ARG A 310 8.01 12.35 -16.14
C ARG A 310 8.01 11.43 -17.37
N ASP A 311 9.07 10.67 -17.59
CA ASP A 311 9.25 9.81 -18.76
C ASP A 311 8.37 8.55 -18.72
N GLU A 312 7.90 8.15 -17.54
CA GLU A 312 6.95 7.04 -17.37
C GLU A 312 5.55 7.33 -17.91
N PHE A 313 5.20 8.59 -18.23
CA PHE A 313 3.88 8.96 -18.77
C PHE A 313 3.44 8.05 -19.92
N ARG A 314 4.34 7.68 -20.84
CA ARG A 314 4.02 6.80 -21.97
C ARG A 314 3.74 5.35 -21.54
N ALA A 315 4.40 4.87 -20.50
CA ALA A 315 4.13 3.56 -19.90
C ALA A 315 2.80 3.57 -19.12
N HIS A 316 2.50 4.67 -18.43
CA HIS A 316 1.22 4.89 -17.76
C HIS A 316 0.05 4.90 -18.76
N GLU A 317 0.16 5.65 -19.86
CA GLU A 317 -0.83 5.67 -20.93
C GLU A 317 -1.06 4.29 -21.55
N ALA A 318 0.01 3.51 -21.77
CA ALA A 318 -0.11 2.12 -22.22
C ALA A 318 -0.84 1.23 -21.20
N ARG A 319 -0.54 1.35 -19.91
CA ARG A 319 -1.23 0.65 -18.81
C ARG A 319 -2.72 0.98 -18.77
N VAL A 320 -3.09 2.26 -18.91
CA VAL A 320 -4.49 2.72 -18.96
C VAL A 320 -5.20 2.14 -20.18
N CYS A 321 -4.57 2.16 -21.35
CA CYS A 321 -5.14 1.57 -22.57
C CYS A 321 -5.42 0.06 -22.40
N ILE A 322 -4.53 -0.68 -21.74
CA ILE A 322 -4.72 -2.10 -21.40
C ILE A 322 -5.88 -2.28 -20.40
N SER A 323 -5.98 -1.44 -19.37
CA SER A 323 -7.09 -1.44 -18.39
C SER A 323 -8.47 -1.20 -19.03
N GLU A 324 -8.55 -0.26 -19.98
CA GLU A 324 -9.82 0.22 -20.55
C GLU A 324 -10.17 -0.40 -21.92
N GLY A 325 -9.31 -1.27 -22.46
CA GLY A 325 -9.54 -1.96 -23.74
C GLY A 325 -9.29 -1.12 -25.00
N TYR A 326 -8.55 -0.01 -24.90
CA TYR A 326 -8.20 0.87 -26.02
C TYR A 326 -6.86 0.50 -26.66
N VAL A 327 -6.71 0.80 -27.95
CA VAL A 327 -5.40 0.80 -28.62
C VAL A 327 -4.73 2.14 -28.38
N LEU A 328 -3.46 2.14 -27.94
CA LEU A 328 -2.71 3.36 -27.58
C LEU A 328 -2.65 4.41 -28.71
N ALA A 329 -2.74 3.96 -29.96
CA ALA A 329 -2.73 4.78 -31.18
C ALA A 329 -4.12 5.22 -31.67
N ASP A 330 -5.25 4.79 -31.08
CA ASP A 330 -6.57 5.29 -31.45
C ASP A 330 -6.69 6.78 -31.06
N PRO A 331 -6.90 7.71 -32.01
CA PRO A 331 -6.99 9.13 -31.69
C PRO A 331 -8.19 9.48 -30.80
N ARG A 332 -9.24 8.64 -30.78
CA ARG A 332 -10.50 8.83 -30.05
C ARG A 332 -10.47 8.31 -28.61
N ARG A 333 -9.39 7.61 -28.21
CA ARG A 333 -9.30 7.08 -26.83
C ARG A 333 -9.33 8.21 -25.80
N PRO A 334 -9.90 7.99 -24.60
CA PRO A 334 -9.78 8.93 -23.50
C PRO A 334 -8.31 9.28 -23.20
N LYS A 335 -8.05 10.57 -22.94
CA LYS A 335 -6.75 11.11 -22.53
C LYS A 335 -6.95 11.87 -21.23
N ARG A 336 -7.28 11.13 -20.16
CA ARG A 336 -7.57 11.70 -18.83
C ARG A 336 -6.33 12.11 -18.03
N PHE A 337 -5.13 11.89 -18.58
CA PHE A 337 -3.87 12.07 -17.87
C PHE A 337 -2.91 12.97 -18.65
N THR A 338 -2.10 13.75 -17.93
CA THR A 338 -1.10 14.67 -18.50
C THR A 338 0.33 14.17 -18.21
N PRO A 339 1.33 14.61 -18.99
CA PRO A 339 2.73 14.37 -18.67
C PRO A 339 3.24 15.03 -17.37
N ALA A 340 2.44 15.89 -16.72
CA ALA A 340 2.85 16.57 -15.48
C ALA A 340 2.49 15.79 -14.21
N GLN A 341 1.67 14.74 -14.29
CA GLN A 341 1.26 13.88 -13.16
C GLN A 341 2.34 12.90 -12.67
N TYR A 342 3.62 13.27 -12.82
CA TYR A 342 4.73 12.63 -12.10
C TYR A 342 4.86 13.20 -10.68
N PHE A 343 5.77 12.65 -9.88
CA PHE A 343 6.04 13.21 -8.56
C PHE A 343 6.86 14.51 -8.67
N LEU A 344 6.19 15.65 -8.49
CA LEU A 344 6.84 16.96 -8.46
C LEU A 344 7.70 17.12 -7.21
N THR A 345 8.87 17.74 -7.38
CA THR A 345 9.70 18.18 -6.25
C THR A 345 9.01 19.29 -5.46
N GLN A 346 9.45 19.53 -4.22
CA GLN A 346 8.94 20.64 -3.40
C GLN A 346 9.18 22.01 -4.07
N ALA A 347 10.29 22.18 -4.80
CA ALA A 347 10.58 23.41 -5.53
C ALA A 347 9.60 23.63 -6.69
N GLU A 348 9.16 22.57 -7.36
CA GLU A 348 8.15 22.64 -8.41
C GLU A 348 6.76 22.89 -7.85
N MET A 349 6.36 22.23 -6.75
CA MET A 349 5.11 22.53 -6.03
C MET A 349 5.06 23.96 -5.49
N ALA A 350 6.14 24.43 -4.86
CA ALA A 350 6.25 25.79 -4.34
C ALA A 350 6.22 26.85 -5.46
N LYS A 351 6.77 26.54 -6.64
CA LYS A 351 6.66 27.39 -7.83
C LYS A 351 5.26 27.36 -8.43
N ALA A 352 4.61 26.19 -8.46
CA ALA A 352 3.28 25.99 -9.02
C ALA A 352 2.16 26.64 -8.17
N PHE A 353 2.38 26.84 -6.86
CA PHE A 353 1.45 27.48 -5.93
C PHE A 353 2.09 28.68 -5.20
N ALA A 354 2.96 29.43 -5.88
CA ALA A 354 3.63 30.61 -5.31
C ALA A 354 2.67 31.77 -4.94
N ASP A 355 1.49 31.79 -5.57
CA ASP A 355 0.33 32.63 -5.31
C ASP A 355 -0.55 32.13 -4.14
N LEU A 356 -0.42 30.87 -3.74
CA LEU A 356 -1.25 30.20 -2.73
C LEU A 356 -0.40 29.49 -1.65
N PRO A 357 0.51 30.21 -0.94
CA PRO A 357 1.41 29.60 0.06
C PRO A 357 0.65 28.92 1.21
N ASP A 358 -0.50 29.44 1.62
CA ASP A 358 -1.32 28.85 2.68
C ASP A 358 -1.91 27.50 2.28
N ALA A 359 -2.17 27.28 0.99
CA ALA A 359 -2.64 25.99 0.49
C ALA A 359 -1.54 24.91 0.59
N LEU A 360 -0.27 25.29 0.39
CA LEU A 360 0.88 24.42 0.66
C LEU A 360 1.05 24.20 2.18
N ALA A 361 0.92 25.24 3.00
CA ALA A 361 1.03 25.14 4.46
C ALA A 361 -0.06 24.24 5.08
N ASN A 362 -1.30 24.28 4.56
CA ASN A 362 -2.37 23.38 4.99
C ASN A 362 -2.05 21.91 4.70
N SER A 363 -1.29 21.61 3.65
CA SER A 363 -0.82 20.23 3.39
C SER A 363 0.10 19.75 4.53
N VAL A 364 1.00 20.61 5.01
CA VAL A 364 1.86 20.35 6.20
C VAL A 364 1.02 20.14 7.45
N ALA A 365 0.00 20.97 7.68
CA ALA A 365 -0.89 20.86 8.84
C ALA A 365 -1.68 19.54 8.83
N ILE A 366 -2.24 19.14 7.69
CA ILE A 366 -2.92 17.84 7.52
C ILE A 366 -1.95 16.69 7.82
N ALA A 367 -0.74 16.72 7.25
CA ALA A 367 0.28 15.71 7.53
C ALA A 367 0.64 15.64 9.01
N GLN A 368 0.74 16.77 9.71
CA GLN A 368 0.96 16.79 11.16
C GLN A 368 -0.19 16.16 11.94
N ARG A 369 -1.45 16.43 11.55
CA ARG A 369 -2.67 15.85 12.16
C ARG A 369 -2.79 14.33 11.94
N CYS A 370 -2.34 13.80 10.81
CA CYS A 370 -2.40 12.36 10.49
C CYS A 370 -1.38 11.52 11.27
N ASN A 371 -1.85 10.69 12.22
CA ASN A 371 -1.01 9.88 13.10
C ASN A 371 -1.60 8.47 13.32
N LEU A 372 -1.40 7.57 12.36
CA LEU A 372 -1.79 6.16 12.48
C LEU A 372 -0.63 5.31 13.03
N THR A 373 -0.87 4.59 14.14
CA THR A 373 0.03 3.55 14.65
C THR A 373 -0.61 2.18 14.47
N ILE A 374 -0.05 1.38 13.55
CA ILE A 374 -0.38 -0.04 13.36
C ILE A 374 0.63 -0.88 14.17
N PRO A 375 0.17 -1.74 15.10
CA PRO A 375 1.02 -2.76 15.73
C PRO A 375 1.34 -3.85 14.70
N LEU A 376 2.62 -4.21 14.58
CA LEU A 376 3.10 -5.23 13.65
C LEU A 376 3.89 -6.29 14.41
N GLY A 377 3.83 -7.55 13.95
CA GLY A 377 4.52 -8.68 14.59
C GLY A 377 3.80 -9.25 15.82
N LYS A 378 2.73 -8.61 16.31
CA LYS A 378 1.78 -9.24 17.25
C LYS A 378 0.74 -10.03 16.46
N ASN A 379 0.59 -11.31 16.81
CA ASN A 379 -0.50 -12.15 16.30
C ASN A 379 -1.80 -11.86 17.07
N TYR A 380 -2.91 -11.88 16.36
CA TYR A 380 -4.27 -11.72 16.89
C TYR A 380 -5.03 -13.02 16.60
N LEU A 381 -4.97 -13.95 17.55
CA LEU A 381 -5.61 -15.25 17.45
C LEU A 381 -7.09 -15.15 17.90
N PRO A 382 -8.01 -15.93 17.31
CA PRO A 382 -9.32 -16.19 17.90
C PRO A 382 -9.22 -16.74 19.33
N ALA A 383 -10.27 -16.57 20.13
CA ALA A 383 -10.44 -17.36 21.34
C ALA A 383 -10.74 -18.82 20.95
N PHE A 384 -10.09 -19.76 21.62
CA PHE A 384 -10.38 -21.19 21.51
C PHE A 384 -11.21 -21.63 22.72
N PRO A 385 -12.28 -22.44 22.55
CA PRO A 385 -13.10 -22.90 23.66
C PRO A 385 -12.34 -23.93 24.52
N THR A 386 -12.13 -23.61 25.80
CA THR A 386 -11.64 -24.57 26.81
C THR A 386 -12.79 -24.99 27.75
N PRO A 387 -12.66 -26.10 28.49
CA PRO A 387 -13.58 -26.43 29.58
C PRO A 387 -13.57 -25.36 30.68
N ASP A 388 -14.69 -25.21 31.39
CA ASP A 388 -14.83 -24.18 32.42
C ASP A 388 -13.71 -24.23 33.47
N GLY A 389 -13.08 -23.07 33.69
CA GLY A 389 -11.96 -22.91 34.62
C GLY A 389 -10.59 -23.39 34.13
N VAL A 390 -10.49 -24.02 32.95
CA VAL A 390 -9.23 -24.54 32.40
C VAL A 390 -8.58 -23.51 31.45
N SER A 391 -7.30 -23.20 31.67
CA SER A 391 -6.54 -22.31 30.79
C SER A 391 -6.18 -22.95 29.44
N LEU A 392 -5.81 -22.13 28.44
CA LEU A 392 -5.31 -22.63 27.15
C LEU A 392 -4.01 -23.44 27.33
N GLU A 393 -3.21 -23.05 28.32
CA GLU A 393 -1.92 -23.62 28.66
C GLU A 393 -2.05 -25.01 29.30
N GLU A 394 -3.03 -25.19 30.20
CA GLU A 394 -3.38 -26.48 30.80
C GLU A 394 -4.08 -27.40 29.79
N HIS A 395 -5.02 -26.86 29.00
CA HIS A 395 -5.72 -27.63 27.97
C HIS A 395 -4.76 -28.14 26.89
N LEU A 396 -3.81 -27.31 26.43
CA LEU A 396 -2.74 -27.72 25.52
C LEU A 396 -1.93 -28.89 26.09
N ARG A 397 -1.47 -28.79 27.35
CA ARG A 397 -0.71 -29.88 28.00
C ARG A 397 -1.53 -31.17 28.07
N SER A 398 -2.78 -31.09 28.52
CA SER A 398 -3.67 -32.25 28.66
C SER A 398 -3.90 -32.96 27.33
N GLU A 399 -4.29 -32.23 26.28
CA GLU A 399 -4.52 -32.82 24.95
C GLU A 399 -3.25 -33.32 24.28
N ALA A 400 -2.11 -32.64 24.47
CA ALA A 400 -0.84 -33.10 23.93
C ALA A 400 -0.31 -34.34 24.67
N GLN A 401 -0.53 -34.47 25.98
CA GLN A 401 -0.17 -35.66 26.74
C GLN A 401 -1.08 -36.85 26.38
N ALA A 402 -2.39 -36.66 26.38
CA ALA A 402 -3.35 -37.68 25.93
C ALA A 402 -3.13 -38.07 24.46
N GLY A 403 -2.70 -37.12 23.62
CA GLY A 403 -2.24 -37.33 22.26
C GLY A 403 -0.99 -38.20 22.17
N LEU A 404 0.01 -37.92 23.00
CA LEU A 404 1.25 -38.69 23.04
C LEU A 404 1.00 -40.15 23.43
N GLU A 405 0.15 -40.43 24.43
CA GLU A 405 -0.20 -41.82 24.80
C GLU A 405 -0.79 -42.59 23.61
N ARG A 406 -1.71 -41.98 22.87
CA ARG A 406 -2.32 -42.57 21.66
C ARG A 406 -1.26 -42.87 20.59
N ARG A 407 -0.27 -41.98 20.41
CA ARG A 407 0.84 -42.19 19.47
C ARG A 407 1.83 -43.25 19.97
N LEU A 408 2.18 -43.28 21.25
CA LEU A 408 3.11 -44.26 21.83
C LEU A 408 2.56 -45.69 21.77
N VAL A 409 1.26 -45.89 21.97
CA VAL A 409 0.61 -47.21 21.79
C VAL A 409 0.64 -47.67 20.32
N MET A 410 0.53 -46.74 19.37
CA MET A 410 0.61 -47.01 17.93
C MET A 410 2.04 -47.31 17.46
N LEU A 411 3.04 -46.57 17.96
CA LEU A 411 4.46 -46.75 17.62
C LEU A 411 5.07 -47.99 18.28
N TYR A 412 4.71 -48.25 19.54
CA TYR A 412 5.26 -49.30 20.38
C TYR A 412 4.13 -50.12 21.02
N PRO A 413 3.60 -51.15 20.34
CA PRO A 413 2.55 -52.01 20.89
C PRO A 413 3.02 -52.76 22.15
N ASN A 414 4.28 -53.21 22.16
CA ASN A 414 4.90 -53.87 23.32
C ASN A 414 5.03 -52.89 24.49
N ALA A 415 4.47 -53.24 25.65
CA ALA A 415 4.49 -52.40 26.84
C ALA A 415 5.91 -52.12 27.36
N ALA A 416 6.79 -53.12 27.46
CA ALA A 416 8.14 -52.93 27.99
C ALA A 416 9.00 -52.05 27.08
N GLU A 417 8.85 -52.18 25.76
CA GLU A 417 9.49 -51.27 24.81
C GLU A 417 8.95 -49.84 24.94
N ARG A 418 7.61 -49.68 24.98
CA ARG A 418 6.94 -48.39 25.15
C ARG A 418 7.38 -47.65 26.42
N GLU A 419 7.44 -48.35 27.56
CA GLU A 419 7.87 -47.76 28.83
C GLU A 419 9.37 -47.41 28.83
N SER A 420 10.23 -48.15 28.11
CA SER A 420 11.64 -47.75 27.95
C SER A 420 11.84 -46.53 27.04
N ARG A 421 10.93 -46.29 26.10
CA ARG A 421 10.92 -45.11 25.20
C ARG A 421 10.23 -43.89 25.80
N ARG A 422 9.21 -44.08 26.66
CA ARG A 422 8.39 -43.02 27.26
C ARG A 422 9.19 -41.81 27.80
N PRO A 423 10.32 -41.96 28.53
CA PRO A 423 11.05 -40.81 29.07
C PRO A 423 11.58 -39.85 28.00
N GLU A 424 12.02 -40.39 26.85
CA GLU A 424 12.57 -39.62 25.72
C GLU A 424 11.51 -38.68 25.13
N TYR A 425 10.33 -39.24 24.83
CA TYR A 425 9.19 -38.49 24.30
C TYR A 425 8.59 -37.54 25.34
N ALA A 426 8.46 -37.95 26.62
CA ALA A 426 7.90 -37.10 27.66
C ALA A 426 8.77 -35.86 27.94
N ALA A 427 10.10 -36.02 27.98
CA ALA A 427 11.04 -34.90 28.14
C ALA A 427 10.95 -33.91 26.98
N ARG A 428 10.86 -34.40 25.73
CA ARG A 428 10.65 -33.56 24.54
C ARG A 428 9.29 -32.85 24.58
N LEU A 429 8.22 -33.54 25.01
CA LEU A 429 6.87 -32.98 25.07
C LEU A 429 6.79 -31.77 26.03
N GLU A 430 7.30 -31.89 27.26
CA GLU A 430 7.25 -30.77 28.22
C GLU A 430 8.20 -29.62 27.82
N PHE A 431 9.35 -29.91 27.19
CA PHE A 431 10.22 -28.87 26.63
C PHE A 431 9.52 -28.04 25.55
N GLU A 432 8.82 -28.70 24.62
CA GLU A 432 8.03 -28.01 23.60
C GLU A 432 6.82 -27.27 24.21
N ALA A 433 6.05 -27.93 25.08
CA ALA A 433 4.88 -27.33 25.73
C ALA A 433 5.26 -26.06 26.50
N LYS A 434 6.30 -26.12 27.33
CA LYS A 434 6.84 -24.98 28.07
C LYS A 434 7.23 -23.83 27.15
N THR A 435 7.90 -24.12 26.03
CA THR A 435 8.32 -23.10 25.05
C THR A 435 7.11 -22.47 24.34
N ILE A 436 6.15 -23.27 23.88
CA ILE A 436 4.92 -22.82 23.21
C ILE A 436 4.08 -21.94 24.14
N ILE A 437 3.95 -22.33 25.40
CA ILE A 437 3.26 -21.58 26.46
C ILE A 437 3.98 -20.25 26.74
N GLN A 438 5.30 -20.28 26.96
CA GLN A 438 6.10 -19.08 27.23
C GLN A 438 6.05 -18.07 26.06
N MET A 439 5.90 -18.54 24.82
CA MET A 439 5.76 -17.70 23.62
C MET A 439 4.30 -17.29 23.31
N GLY A 440 3.32 -17.76 24.07
CA GLY A 440 1.90 -17.40 23.91
C GLY A 440 1.19 -18.06 22.73
N TYR A 441 1.66 -19.24 22.29
CA TYR A 441 1.12 -19.94 21.10
C TYR A 441 0.17 -21.12 21.41
N ALA A 442 -0.19 -21.36 22.68
CA ALA A 442 -1.08 -22.47 23.07
C ALA A 442 -2.40 -22.48 22.28
N GLY A 443 -3.09 -21.33 22.20
CA GLY A 443 -4.32 -21.19 21.40
C GLY A 443 -4.12 -21.41 19.89
N TYR A 444 -2.94 -21.11 19.33
CA TYR A 444 -2.65 -21.39 17.92
C TYR A 444 -2.58 -22.90 17.66
N PHE A 445 -1.87 -23.65 18.50
CA PHE A 445 -1.79 -25.11 18.39
C PHE A 445 -3.16 -25.77 18.56
N LEU A 446 -3.97 -25.32 19.52
CA LEU A 446 -5.33 -25.83 19.75
C LEU A 446 -6.25 -25.59 18.53
N ILE A 447 -6.26 -24.36 17.97
CA ILE A 447 -7.03 -24.03 16.75
C ILE A 447 -6.59 -24.90 15.57
N VAL A 448 -5.29 -25.09 15.37
CA VAL A 448 -4.77 -25.89 14.25
C VAL A 448 -5.05 -27.38 14.43
N ALA A 449 -4.99 -27.89 15.66
CA ALA A 449 -5.36 -29.27 15.97
C ALA A 449 -6.85 -29.54 15.71
N ASP A 450 -7.74 -28.62 16.12
CA ASP A 450 -9.18 -28.79 15.94
C ASP A 450 -9.58 -28.91 14.46
N PHE A 451 -9.23 -27.93 13.62
CA PHE A 451 -9.68 -27.97 12.21
C PHE A 451 -9.06 -29.14 11.43
N ILE A 452 -7.84 -29.57 11.77
CA ILE A 452 -7.20 -30.75 11.14
C ILE A 452 -7.89 -32.05 11.59
N ASN A 453 -8.17 -32.20 12.87
CA ASN A 453 -8.85 -33.39 13.38
C ASN A 453 -10.32 -33.44 12.96
N TRP A 454 -10.98 -32.29 12.83
CA TRP A 454 -12.30 -32.17 12.21
C TRP A 454 -12.26 -32.61 10.74
N ALA A 455 -11.31 -32.11 9.95
CA ALA A 455 -11.16 -32.48 8.54
C ALA A 455 -10.94 -34.00 8.37
N LYS A 456 -10.01 -34.58 9.15
CA LYS A 456 -9.75 -36.03 9.19
C LYS A 456 -11.00 -36.85 9.54
N LYS A 457 -11.81 -36.40 10.52
CA LYS A 457 -13.07 -37.06 10.92
C LYS A 457 -14.19 -36.96 9.87
N ASN A 458 -14.21 -35.89 9.07
CA ASN A 458 -15.25 -35.63 8.08
C ASN A 458 -14.84 -36.02 6.64
N GLY A 459 -13.81 -36.87 6.47
CA GLY A 459 -13.38 -37.36 5.17
C GLY A 459 -12.68 -36.34 4.27
N VAL A 460 -12.31 -35.17 4.79
CA VAL A 460 -11.55 -34.14 4.07
C VAL A 460 -10.06 -34.49 4.12
N PRO A 461 -9.37 -34.76 2.99
CA PRO A 461 -7.98 -35.18 3.00
C PRO A 461 -7.04 -34.11 3.57
N VAL A 462 -6.23 -34.49 4.55
CA VAL A 462 -5.14 -33.66 5.11
C VAL A 462 -3.81 -34.35 4.87
N GLY A 463 -2.80 -33.62 4.39
CA GLY A 463 -1.44 -34.15 4.24
C GLY A 463 -0.72 -34.35 5.59
N PRO A 464 0.32 -35.20 5.68
CA PRO A 464 0.94 -35.66 6.94
C PRO A 464 1.75 -34.59 7.71
N GLY A 465 1.64 -33.31 7.33
CA GLY A 465 2.48 -32.20 7.78
C GLY A 465 3.45 -31.72 6.70
N ARG A 466 3.71 -30.40 6.64
CA ARG A 466 4.64 -29.79 5.68
C ARG A 466 5.30 -28.53 6.27
N GLY A 467 6.60 -28.37 6.00
CA GLY A 467 7.38 -27.24 6.54
C GLY A 467 8.10 -27.66 7.81
N SER A 468 8.44 -26.69 8.67
CA SER A 468 9.16 -26.95 9.92
C SER A 468 8.29 -27.57 11.02
N GLY A 469 6.97 -27.37 11.01
CA GLY A 469 6.05 -27.90 12.02
C GLY A 469 6.03 -29.44 12.16
N ALA A 470 6.58 -30.18 11.18
CA ALA A 470 6.83 -31.62 11.31
C ALA A 470 7.91 -31.97 12.36
N GLY A 471 8.68 -30.98 12.85
CA GLY A 471 9.65 -31.15 13.94
C GLY A 471 9.08 -31.00 15.35
N SER A 472 7.79 -30.68 15.49
CA SER A 472 7.14 -30.57 16.81
C SER A 472 6.48 -31.89 17.21
N LEU A 473 6.88 -32.43 18.36
CA LEU A 473 6.20 -33.54 19.01
C LEU A 473 4.81 -33.13 19.50
N ILE A 474 4.61 -31.89 19.94
CA ILE A 474 3.28 -31.36 20.28
C ILE A 474 2.36 -31.43 19.07
N ALA A 475 2.83 -31.03 17.88
CA ALA A 475 2.05 -31.15 16.64
C ALA A 475 1.73 -32.61 16.28
N TYR A 476 2.67 -33.54 16.46
CA TYR A 476 2.44 -34.96 16.21
C TYR A 476 1.42 -35.58 17.17
N SER A 477 1.52 -35.27 18.46
CA SER A 477 0.61 -35.73 19.52
C SER A 477 -0.81 -35.19 19.34
N LEU A 478 -0.95 -33.89 19.00
CA LEU A 478 -2.23 -33.26 18.72
C LEU A 478 -2.87 -33.68 17.38
N GLY A 479 -2.19 -34.50 16.57
CA GLY A 479 -2.70 -34.96 15.27
C GLY A 479 -2.57 -33.95 14.13
N ILE A 480 -1.87 -32.82 14.35
CA ILE A 480 -1.56 -31.80 13.33
C ILE A 480 -0.63 -32.39 12.26
N THR A 481 0.33 -33.23 12.68
CA THR A 481 1.25 -33.97 11.80
C THR A 481 1.20 -35.46 12.10
N ASP A 482 1.61 -36.29 11.14
CA ASP A 482 1.57 -37.76 11.25
C ASP A 482 2.95 -38.42 11.11
N LEU A 483 4.02 -37.62 11.15
CA LEU A 483 5.41 -38.07 11.24
C LEU A 483 5.92 -37.94 12.67
N ASP A 484 6.50 -39.00 13.20
CA ASP A 484 7.25 -38.99 14.47
C ASP A 484 8.55 -38.17 14.32
N PRO A 485 8.70 -37.04 15.05
CA PRO A 485 9.87 -36.19 14.92
C PRO A 485 11.14 -36.78 15.54
N LEU A 486 11.04 -37.67 16.53
CA LEU A 486 12.23 -38.25 17.17
C LEU A 486 12.89 -39.26 16.21
N ARG A 487 12.08 -40.17 15.66
CA ARG A 487 12.51 -41.20 14.68
C ARG A 487 13.24 -40.63 13.46
N TYR A 488 12.89 -39.43 13.01
CA TYR A 488 13.50 -38.76 11.87
C TYR A 488 14.42 -37.59 12.25
N THR A 489 14.76 -37.46 13.55
CA THR A 489 15.66 -36.43 14.10
C THR A 489 15.26 -34.99 13.68
N LEU A 490 13.96 -34.73 13.68
CA LEU A 490 13.40 -33.44 13.30
C LEU A 490 13.45 -32.47 14.50
N LEU A 491 14.06 -31.30 14.26
CA LEU A 491 14.32 -30.30 15.30
C LEU A 491 13.10 -29.39 15.50
N PHE A 492 12.71 -29.19 16.76
CA PHE A 492 11.64 -28.27 17.14
C PHE A 492 12.09 -26.81 17.00
N GLU A 493 13.36 -26.54 17.29
CA GLU A 493 14.04 -25.24 17.24
C GLU A 493 14.17 -24.69 15.81
N ARG A 494 13.71 -25.45 14.80
CA ARG A 494 13.61 -25.05 13.40
C ARG A 494 12.20 -24.56 13.01
N PHE A 495 11.21 -24.72 13.90
CA PHE A 495 9.82 -24.28 13.73
C PHE A 495 9.61 -22.86 14.25
#